data_AF-A0A087UMW3-F1
#
_entry.id   AF-A0A087UMW3-F1
#
_cell.length_a   1.000
_cell.length_b   1.000
_cell.length_c   1.000
_cell.angle_alpha   90.00
_cell.angle_beta   90.00
_cell.angle_gamma   90.00
#
_symmetry.space_group_name_H-M   'P 1'
#
loop_
_entity.id
_entity.type
_entity.pdbx_description
1 polymer ?
#
loop_
_entity_poly.entity_id
_entity_poly.type
_entity_poly.pdbx_seq_one_letter_code
_entity_poly.pdbx_strand_id
1 'polypeptide(L)'
;MCFFQALHNQSIPLRRLDSVDLSDESVESSHLNYNSDITSYQSALEDVLTWLLSVEEKLMEEKPECDSVDSVRRQFNEHESFMLELKNHSQAVEDVLFNGNRLLTQGKVNAAEHEEIEVQMQLLYNRWEDLRSKALERQNELHKKLTDMQKAHLEKLNKWLDEMENKLNHLPPLGPNLEAIKKQVEMQKNLQDEVK
;
A
#
# COMPACT_ATOMS: atom_id res chain seq x y z
N MET A 1 -26.60 15.85 -13.69
CA MET A 1 -27.75 16.52 -14.35
C MET A 1 -28.93 15.56 -14.31
N CYS A 2 -30.03 15.97 -13.69
CA CYS A 2 -31.25 15.17 -13.52
C CYS A 2 -32.08 15.18 -14.81
N PHE A 3 -32.26 14.02 -15.45
CA PHE A 3 -33.17 13.86 -16.58
C PHE A 3 -34.46 13.20 -16.09
N PHE A 4 -35.41 14.01 -15.62
CA PHE A 4 -36.81 13.58 -15.51
C PHE A 4 -37.72 14.77 -15.75
N GLN A 5 -38.25 14.86 -16.97
CA GLN A 5 -39.61 15.33 -17.26
C GLN A 5 -39.88 15.29 -18.77
N ALA A 6 -40.88 14.50 -19.18
CA ALA A 6 -41.95 14.94 -20.08
C ALA A 6 -43.02 13.84 -20.21
N LEU A 7 -44.25 14.21 -19.87
CA LEU A 7 -45.50 13.47 -20.09
C LEU A 7 -45.98 13.65 -21.54
N HIS A 8 -46.56 12.63 -22.16
CA HIS A 8 -47.88 12.81 -22.78
C HIS A 8 -48.70 11.53 -22.92
N ASN A 9 -49.97 11.71 -22.59
CA ASN A 9 -51.07 10.76 -22.53
C ASN A 9 -51.72 10.60 -23.91
N GLN A 10 -51.79 9.38 -24.45
CA GLN A 10 -52.72 9.02 -25.52
C GLN A 10 -53.32 7.64 -25.24
N SER A 11 -54.65 7.62 -25.11
CA SER A 11 -55.46 6.43 -24.86
C SER A 11 -55.52 5.54 -26.11
N ILE A 12 -55.08 4.29 -25.98
CA ILE A 12 -55.18 3.25 -27.02
C ILE A 12 -56.19 2.19 -26.52
N PRO A 13 -57.14 1.72 -27.35
CA PRO A 13 -58.22 0.85 -26.90
C PRO A 13 -57.75 -0.58 -26.61
N LEU A 14 -58.31 -1.18 -25.56
CA LEU A 14 -58.03 -2.54 -25.10
C LEU A 14 -58.53 -3.58 -26.12
N ARG A 15 -57.61 -4.38 -26.67
CA ARG A 15 -57.93 -5.61 -27.39
C ARG A 15 -57.93 -6.78 -26.39
N ARG A 16 -58.97 -7.61 -26.48
CA ARG A 16 -59.30 -8.76 -25.63
C ARG A 16 -58.08 -9.67 -25.37
N LEU A 17 -57.80 -9.95 -24.10
CA LEU A 17 -56.82 -10.93 -23.64
C LEU A 17 -57.32 -12.34 -23.95
N ASP A 18 -56.62 -13.05 -24.82
CA ASP A 18 -56.57 -14.51 -24.75
C ASP A 18 -55.49 -14.86 -23.72
N SER A 19 -55.89 -15.63 -22.70
CA SER A 19 -55.04 -16.04 -21.58
C SER A 19 -53.94 -16.99 -22.05
N VAL A 20 -52.75 -16.44 -22.29
CA VAL A 20 -51.50 -17.20 -22.19
C VAL A 20 -50.84 -16.74 -20.89
N ASP A 21 -50.81 -17.64 -19.92
CA ASP A 21 -50.11 -17.47 -18.66
C ASP A 21 -48.60 -17.36 -18.93
N LEU A 22 -48.09 -16.13 -18.94
CA LEU A 22 -46.71 -15.76 -19.27
C LEU A 22 -46.08 -14.89 -18.16
N SER A 23 -46.66 -14.88 -16.96
CA SER A 23 -46.29 -13.97 -15.88
C SER A 23 -45.44 -14.56 -14.75
N ASP A 24 -45.20 -15.87 -14.70
CA ASP A 24 -44.52 -16.48 -13.54
C ASP A 24 -43.00 -16.69 -13.75
N GLU A 25 -42.57 -17.18 -14.92
CA GLU A 25 -41.15 -17.52 -15.15
C GLU A 25 -40.19 -16.30 -15.11
N SER A 26 -40.64 -15.11 -15.52
CA SER A 26 -39.78 -13.92 -15.62
C SER A 26 -39.47 -13.26 -14.27
N VAL A 27 -40.41 -13.34 -13.33
CA VAL A 27 -40.26 -12.81 -11.96
C VAL A 27 -39.41 -13.76 -11.13
N GLU A 28 -39.65 -15.07 -11.26
CA GLU A 28 -38.90 -16.11 -10.56
C GLU A 28 -37.44 -16.17 -11.03
N SER A 29 -37.19 -16.06 -12.34
CA SER A 29 -35.83 -15.95 -12.91
C SER A 29 -35.09 -14.70 -12.41
N SER A 30 -35.79 -13.57 -12.29
CA SER A 30 -35.21 -12.31 -11.81
C SER A 30 -34.84 -12.36 -10.32
N HIS A 31 -35.66 -13.03 -9.49
CA HIS A 31 -35.38 -13.27 -8.08
C HIS A 31 -34.23 -14.27 -7.87
N LEU A 32 -34.17 -15.34 -8.67
CA LEU A 32 -33.07 -16.32 -8.62
C LEU A 32 -31.73 -15.71 -9.02
N ASN A 33 -31.71 -14.87 -10.06
CA ASN A 33 -30.49 -14.17 -10.49
C ASN A 33 -29.98 -13.17 -9.44
N TYR A 34 -30.89 -12.49 -8.74
CA TYR A 34 -30.56 -11.56 -7.66
C TYR A 34 -30.02 -12.25 -6.41
N ASN A 35 -30.62 -13.37 -5.99
CA ASN A 35 -30.10 -14.16 -4.86
C ASN A 35 -28.68 -14.68 -5.16
N SER A 36 -28.40 -15.01 -6.43
CA SER A 36 -27.05 -15.35 -6.89
C SER A 36 -26.09 -14.15 -6.77
N ASP A 37 -26.53 -12.94 -7.12
CA ASP A 37 -25.70 -11.72 -7.02
C ASP A 37 -25.34 -11.39 -5.55
N ILE A 38 -26.30 -11.49 -4.62
CA ILE A 38 -26.01 -11.32 -3.19
C ILE A 38 -25.01 -12.36 -2.72
N THR A 39 -25.25 -13.64 -3.04
CA THR A 39 -24.37 -14.73 -2.59
C THR A 39 -22.95 -14.54 -3.10
N SER A 40 -22.81 -14.12 -4.36
CA SER A 40 -21.50 -13.81 -4.95
C SER A 40 -20.83 -12.60 -4.29
N TYR A 41 -21.60 -11.56 -3.94
CA TYR A 41 -21.08 -10.40 -3.21
C TYR A 41 -20.60 -10.80 -1.81
N GLN A 42 -21.41 -11.55 -1.06
CA GLN A 42 -21.08 -11.98 0.30
C GLN A 42 -19.83 -12.87 0.32
N SER A 43 -19.72 -13.81 -0.63
CA SER A 43 -18.52 -14.64 -0.76
C SER A 43 -17.26 -13.81 -1.06
N ALA A 44 -17.35 -12.88 -2.01
CA ALA A 44 -16.21 -12.03 -2.35
C ALA A 44 -15.81 -11.08 -1.20
N LEU A 45 -16.80 -10.57 -0.46
CA LEU A 45 -16.58 -9.77 0.74
C LEU A 45 -15.85 -10.58 1.82
N GLU A 46 -16.31 -11.81 2.09
CA GLU A 46 -15.68 -12.70 3.07
C GLU A 46 -14.23 -13.03 2.70
N ASP A 47 -13.96 -13.34 1.43
CA ASP A 47 -12.62 -13.60 0.92
C ASP A 47 -11.68 -12.40 1.16
N VAL A 48 -12.15 -11.19 0.82
CA VAL A 48 -11.38 -9.94 1.00
C VAL A 48 -11.20 -9.62 2.49
N LEU A 49 -12.21 -9.76 3.33
CA LEU A 49 -12.09 -9.48 4.77
C LEU A 49 -11.17 -10.47 5.48
N THR A 50 -11.17 -11.74 5.06
CA THR A 50 -10.26 -12.78 5.55
C THR A 50 -8.82 -12.45 5.15
N TRP A 51 -8.62 -12.08 3.89
CA TRP A 51 -7.31 -11.62 3.42
C TRP A 51 -6.85 -10.37 4.19
N LEU A 52 -7.71 -9.36 4.35
CA LEU A 52 -7.42 -8.13 5.12
C LEU A 52 -6.96 -8.44 6.54
N LEU A 53 -7.65 -9.34 7.23
CA LEU A 53 -7.24 -9.75 8.57
C LEU A 53 -5.81 -10.32 8.58
N SER A 54 -5.48 -11.19 7.61
CA SER A 54 -4.15 -11.76 7.51
C SER A 54 -3.07 -10.71 7.25
N VAL A 55 -3.30 -9.74 6.36
CA VAL A 55 -2.29 -8.71 6.05
C VAL A 55 -2.19 -7.64 7.14
N GLU A 56 -3.28 -7.34 7.84
CA GLU A 56 -3.26 -6.50 9.05
C GLU A 56 -2.41 -7.16 10.15
N GLU A 57 -2.57 -8.47 10.39
CA GLU A 57 -1.72 -9.23 11.31
C GLU A 57 -0.25 -9.21 10.90
N LYS A 58 0.05 -9.47 9.61
CA LYS A 58 1.42 -9.37 9.09
C LYS A 58 2.04 -7.99 9.37
N LEU A 59 1.30 -6.91 9.12
CA LEU A 59 1.77 -5.54 9.36
C LEU A 59 2.03 -5.27 10.85
N MET A 60 1.19 -5.80 11.74
CA MET A 60 1.39 -5.69 13.20
C MET A 60 2.61 -6.48 13.69
N GLU A 61 2.95 -7.59 13.05
CA GLU A 61 4.11 -8.42 13.39
C GLU A 61 5.45 -7.83 12.90
N GLU A 62 5.42 -6.83 12.00
CA GLU A 62 6.63 -6.24 11.46
C GLU A 62 7.46 -5.56 12.56
N LYS A 63 8.71 -6.00 12.70
CA LYS A 63 9.61 -5.60 13.79
C LYS A 63 9.87 -4.10 13.81
N PRO A 64 10.15 -3.52 15.00
CA PRO A 64 10.67 -2.15 15.10
C PRO A 64 11.95 -1.97 14.28
N GLU A 65 12.17 -0.74 13.82
CA GLU A 65 13.32 -0.40 12.99
C GLU A 65 14.64 -0.59 13.76
N CYS A 66 15.52 -1.48 13.27
CA CYS A 66 16.85 -1.67 13.88
C CYS A 66 17.85 -0.56 13.48
N ASP A 67 18.99 -0.46 14.17
CA ASP A 67 20.01 0.60 13.94
C ASP A 67 21.12 0.21 12.95
N SER A 68 21.09 -1.00 12.39
CA SER A 68 22.03 -1.43 11.35
C SER A 68 21.47 -1.17 9.95
N VAL A 69 22.28 -0.56 9.07
CA VAL A 69 21.93 -0.30 7.66
C VAL A 69 21.45 -1.56 6.94
N ASP A 70 22.12 -2.70 7.15
CA ASP A 70 21.75 -3.95 6.48
C ASP A 70 20.42 -4.51 6.99
N SER A 71 20.12 -4.29 8.27
CA SER A 71 18.83 -4.68 8.84
C SER A 71 17.69 -3.80 8.33
N VAL A 72 17.88 -2.47 8.30
CA VAL A 72 16.86 -1.55 7.77
C VAL A 72 16.65 -1.79 6.28
N ARG A 73 17.71 -2.05 5.50
CA ARG A 73 17.59 -2.39 4.08
C ARG A 73 16.79 -3.67 3.86
N ARG A 74 17.00 -4.68 4.70
CA ARG A 74 16.22 -5.92 4.65
C ARG A 74 14.75 -5.65 4.93
N GLN A 75 14.44 -4.94 6.01
CA GLN A 75 13.07 -4.56 6.37
C GLN A 75 12.40 -3.76 5.24
N PHE A 76 13.12 -2.82 4.62
CA PHE A 76 12.62 -2.06 3.47
C PHE A 76 12.24 -2.98 2.30
N ASN A 77 13.11 -3.93 1.93
CA ASN A 77 12.84 -4.85 0.83
C ASN A 77 11.70 -5.85 1.14
N GLU A 78 11.61 -6.31 2.39
CA GLU A 78 10.49 -7.13 2.86
C GLU A 78 9.18 -6.35 2.77
N HIS A 79 9.18 -5.08 3.22
CA HIS A 79 8.01 -4.21 3.17
C HIS A 79 7.61 -3.79 1.74
N GLU A 80 8.55 -3.66 0.80
CA GLU A 80 8.23 -3.47 -0.63
C GLU A 80 7.42 -4.65 -1.17
N SER A 81 7.72 -5.87 -0.72
CA SER A 81 6.96 -7.06 -1.12
C SER A 81 5.54 -7.02 -0.53
N PHE A 82 5.39 -6.53 0.70
CA PHE A 82 4.10 -6.28 1.32
C PHE A 82 3.28 -5.23 0.57
N MET A 83 3.90 -4.10 0.19
CA MET A 83 3.25 -3.05 -0.62
C MET A 83 2.78 -3.57 -1.98
N LEU A 84 3.55 -4.48 -2.61
CA LEU A 84 3.13 -5.16 -3.83
C LEU A 84 1.95 -6.11 -3.59
N GLU A 85 1.91 -6.84 -2.47
CA GLU A 85 0.78 -7.68 -2.08
C GLU A 85 -0.52 -6.85 -1.95
N LEU A 86 -0.45 -5.69 -1.28
CA LEU A 86 -1.58 -4.77 -1.17
C LEU A 86 -2.04 -4.28 -2.54
N LYS A 87 -1.09 -3.86 -3.40
CA LYS A 87 -1.40 -3.42 -4.76
C LYS A 87 -2.13 -4.49 -5.56
N ASN A 88 -1.69 -5.74 -5.47
CA ASN A 88 -2.30 -6.84 -6.22
C ASN A 88 -3.74 -7.17 -5.79
N HIS A 89 -4.11 -6.87 -4.54
CA HIS A 89 -5.46 -7.10 -4.01
C HIS A 89 -6.36 -5.87 -4.06
N SER A 90 -5.83 -4.69 -4.37
CA SER A 90 -6.60 -3.44 -4.46
C SER A 90 -7.83 -3.56 -5.36
N GLN A 91 -7.70 -4.21 -6.53
CA GLN A 91 -8.81 -4.44 -7.45
C GLN A 91 -9.93 -5.29 -6.83
N ALA A 92 -9.59 -6.31 -6.05
CA ALA A 92 -10.60 -7.16 -5.41
C ALA A 92 -11.42 -6.37 -4.37
N VAL A 93 -10.77 -5.48 -3.61
CA VAL A 93 -11.46 -4.56 -2.68
C VAL A 93 -12.39 -3.63 -3.46
N GLU A 94 -11.91 -3.02 -4.54
CA GLU A 94 -12.70 -2.12 -5.39
C GLU A 94 -13.91 -2.84 -6.01
N ASP A 95 -13.73 -4.07 -6.48
CA ASP A 95 -14.78 -4.88 -7.08
C ASP A 95 -15.87 -5.22 -6.07
N VAL A 96 -15.52 -5.58 -4.83
CA VAL A 96 -16.49 -5.82 -3.75
C VAL A 96 -17.28 -4.56 -3.44
N LEU A 97 -16.63 -3.40 -3.30
CA LEU A 97 -17.30 -2.13 -3.06
C LEU A 97 -18.23 -1.74 -4.23
N PHE A 98 -17.78 -1.95 -5.47
CA PHE A 98 -18.59 -1.72 -6.66
C PHE A 98 -19.82 -2.62 -6.71
N ASN A 99 -19.65 -3.92 -6.44
CA ASN A 99 -20.74 -4.90 -6.44
C ASN A 99 -21.76 -4.60 -5.33
N GLY A 100 -21.31 -4.21 -4.14
CA GLY A 100 -22.20 -3.77 -3.06
C GLY A 100 -23.05 -2.55 -3.47
N ASN A 101 -22.42 -1.52 -4.03
CA ASN A 101 -23.14 -0.35 -4.54
C ASN A 101 -24.13 -0.71 -5.66
N ARG A 102 -23.74 -1.64 -6.55
CA ARG A 102 -24.63 -2.16 -7.59
C ARG A 102 -25.89 -2.82 -6.98
N LEU A 103 -25.75 -3.59 -5.90
CA LEU A 103 -26.90 -4.21 -5.22
C LEU A 103 -27.84 -3.17 -4.59
N LEU A 104 -27.28 -2.15 -3.94
CA LEU A 104 -28.06 -1.05 -3.34
C LEU A 104 -28.85 -0.26 -4.40
N THR A 105 -28.21 0.04 -5.54
CA THR A 105 -28.81 0.86 -6.61
C THR A 105 -29.85 0.15 -7.45
N GLN A 106 -29.83 -1.18 -7.50
CA GLN A 106 -30.84 -1.96 -8.22
C GLN A 106 -32.23 -1.93 -7.55
N GLY A 107 -32.32 -1.53 -6.27
CA GLY A 107 -33.59 -1.42 -5.54
C GLY A 107 -34.31 -2.75 -5.32
N LYS A 108 -33.57 -3.87 -5.41
CA LYS A 108 -34.08 -5.23 -5.19
C LYS A 108 -33.86 -5.73 -3.76
N VAL A 109 -33.02 -5.01 -2.99
CA VAL A 109 -32.77 -5.26 -1.56
C VAL A 109 -33.92 -4.75 -0.72
N ASN A 110 -34.27 -5.53 0.31
CA ASN A 110 -35.14 -5.03 1.36
C ASN A 110 -34.38 -4.03 2.26
N ALA A 111 -35.09 -3.33 3.14
CA ALA A 111 -34.48 -2.29 3.98
C ALA A 111 -33.35 -2.82 4.90
N ALA A 112 -33.49 -4.05 5.41
CA ALA A 112 -32.49 -4.66 6.28
C ALA A 112 -31.24 -5.08 5.49
N GLU A 113 -31.41 -5.71 4.32
CA GLU A 113 -30.31 -6.05 3.40
C GLU A 113 -29.57 -4.81 2.93
N HIS A 114 -30.28 -3.72 2.65
CA HIS A 114 -29.68 -2.45 2.26
C HIS A 114 -28.78 -1.89 3.36
N GLU A 115 -29.29 -1.80 4.59
CA GLU A 115 -28.52 -1.33 5.74
C GLU A 115 -27.29 -2.23 6.00
N GLU A 116 -27.46 -3.55 5.91
CA GLU A 116 -26.37 -4.51 6.09
C GLU A 116 -25.25 -4.32 5.06
N ILE A 117 -25.60 -4.23 3.77
CA ILE A 117 -24.62 -4.02 2.70
C ILE A 117 -23.90 -2.67 2.86
N GLU A 118 -24.61 -1.60 3.23
CA GLU A 118 -23.98 -0.30 3.51
C GLU A 118 -22.95 -0.38 4.66
N VAL A 119 -23.31 -1.03 5.76
CA VAL A 119 -22.41 -1.21 6.91
C VAL A 119 -21.19 -2.05 6.53
N GLN A 120 -21.40 -3.15 5.79
CA GLN A 120 -20.33 -4.02 5.30
C GLN A 120 -19.35 -3.28 4.40
N MET A 121 -19.86 -2.48 3.46
CA MET A 121 -19.03 -1.66 2.57
C MET A 121 -18.24 -0.60 3.34
N GLN A 122 -18.86 0.09 4.30
CA GLN A 122 -18.16 1.08 5.13
C GLN A 122 -17.05 0.42 5.95
N LEU A 123 -17.31 -0.74 6.56
CA LEU A 123 -16.31 -1.51 7.29
C LEU A 123 -15.12 -1.88 6.40
N LEU A 124 -15.40 -2.45 5.22
CA LEU A 124 -14.37 -2.84 4.26
C LEU A 124 -13.52 -1.63 3.84
N TYR A 125 -14.16 -0.53 3.44
CA TYR A 125 -13.48 0.69 3.01
C TYR A 125 -12.57 1.25 4.10
N ASN A 126 -13.08 1.39 5.33
CA ASN A 126 -12.34 1.96 6.44
C ASN A 126 -11.11 1.10 6.81
N ARG A 127 -11.26 -0.23 6.87
CA ARG A 127 -10.13 -1.15 7.14
C ARG A 127 -9.07 -1.09 6.05
N TRP A 128 -9.51 -1.10 4.78
CA TRP A 128 -8.60 -1.00 3.64
C TRP A 128 -7.79 0.30 3.65
N GLU A 129 -8.44 1.45 3.86
CA GLU A 129 -7.74 2.74 3.89
C GLU A 129 -6.80 2.88 5.10
N ASP A 130 -7.21 2.40 6.27
CA ASP A 130 -6.35 2.38 7.47
C ASP A 130 -5.10 1.52 7.26
N LEU A 131 -5.27 0.30 6.74
CA LEU A 131 -4.16 -0.59 6.38
C LEU A 131 -3.21 0.08 5.38
N ARG A 132 -3.76 0.65 4.30
CA ARG A 132 -2.98 1.31 3.25
C ARG A 132 -2.22 2.53 3.79
N SER A 133 -2.84 3.30 4.68
CA SER A 133 -2.22 4.46 5.32
C SER A 133 -1.04 4.04 6.19
N LYS A 134 -1.21 3.03 7.06
CA LYS A 134 -0.16 2.51 7.94
C LYS A 134 1.00 1.90 7.17
N ALA A 135 0.70 1.15 6.10
CA ALA A 135 1.72 0.58 5.23
C ALA A 135 2.55 1.70 4.55
N LEU A 136 1.89 2.73 4.01
CA LEU A 136 2.59 3.86 3.40
C LEU A 136 3.43 4.65 4.40
N GLU A 137 2.93 4.88 5.62
CA GLU A 137 3.68 5.53 6.70
C GLU A 137 4.97 4.75 6.98
N ARG A 138 4.87 3.44 7.18
CA ARG A 138 6.03 2.58 7.43
C ARG A 138 7.02 2.55 6.27
N GLN A 139 6.56 2.50 5.02
CA GLN A 139 7.44 2.59 3.85
C GLN A 139 8.26 3.89 3.87
N ASN A 140 7.62 5.01 4.20
CA ASN A 140 8.28 6.31 4.29
C ASN A 140 9.29 6.38 5.44
N GLU A 141 8.96 5.82 6.61
CA GLU A 141 9.86 5.72 7.76
C GLU A 141 11.14 4.95 7.41
N LEU A 142 11.00 3.74 6.84
CA LEU A 142 12.12 2.90 6.43
C LEU A 142 12.99 3.59 5.36
N HIS A 143 12.37 4.23 4.36
CA HIS A 143 13.08 4.97 3.31
C HIS A 143 13.86 6.16 3.88
N LYS A 144 13.24 6.92 4.77
CA LYS A 144 13.85 8.06 5.45
C LYS A 144 15.04 7.60 6.29
N LYS A 145 14.87 6.55 7.10
CA LYS A 145 15.95 6.00 7.93
C LYS A 145 17.16 5.55 7.11
N LEU A 146 16.93 4.87 5.97
CA LEU A 146 18.01 4.51 5.06
C LEU A 146 18.75 5.72 4.50
N THR A 147 18.00 6.75 4.11
CA THR A 147 18.57 7.99 3.56
C THR A 147 19.39 8.74 4.62
N ASP A 148 18.87 8.84 5.84
CA ASP A 148 19.56 9.47 6.97
C ASP A 148 20.85 8.71 7.33
N MET A 149 20.82 7.38 7.36
CA MET A 149 22.01 6.55 7.57
C MET A 149 23.06 6.74 6.48
N GLN A 150 22.65 6.80 5.20
CA GLN A 150 23.55 7.05 4.08
C GLN A 150 24.19 8.44 4.18
N LYS A 151 23.40 9.46 4.49
CA LYS A 151 23.88 10.82 4.68
C LYS A 151 24.89 10.91 5.82
N ALA A 152 24.59 10.30 6.96
CA ALA A 152 25.51 10.25 8.11
C ALA A 152 26.83 9.53 7.77
N HIS A 153 26.78 8.48 6.93
CA HIS A 153 27.99 7.81 6.46
C HIS A 153 28.85 8.71 5.56
N LEU A 154 28.23 9.43 4.62
CA LEU A 154 28.93 10.38 3.74
C LEU A 154 29.54 11.55 4.53
N GLU A 155 28.82 12.09 5.51
CA GLU A 155 29.33 13.15 6.40
C GLU A 155 30.57 12.69 7.19
N LYS A 156 30.56 11.45 7.71
CA LYS A 156 31.73 10.85 8.36
C LYS A 156 32.92 10.72 7.41
N LEU A 157 32.68 10.28 6.18
CA LEU A 157 33.73 10.14 5.17
C LEU A 157 34.33 11.50 4.79
N ASN A 158 33.49 12.51 4.56
CA ASN A 158 33.94 13.87 4.25
C ASN A 158 34.79 14.42 5.39
N LYS A 159 34.35 14.26 6.64
CA LYS A 159 35.13 14.68 7.80
C LYS A 159 36.48 13.96 7.87
N TRP A 160 36.51 12.65 7.60
CA TRP A 160 37.76 11.90 7.56
C TRP A 160 38.69 12.40 6.44
N LEU A 161 38.16 12.70 5.25
CA LEU A 161 38.93 13.29 4.15
C LEU A 161 39.50 14.67 4.53
N ASP A 162 38.70 15.53 5.15
CA ASP A 162 39.15 16.84 5.63
C ASP A 162 40.27 16.70 6.68
N GLU A 163 40.15 15.73 7.60
CA GLU A 163 41.18 15.43 8.59
C GLU A 163 42.46 14.93 7.92
N MET A 164 42.36 14.04 6.92
CA MET A 164 43.51 13.53 6.17
C MET A 164 44.18 14.61 5.31
N GLU A 165 43.40 15.45 4.63
CA GLU A 165 43.92 16.57 3.83
C GLU A 165 44.63 17.59 4.72
N ASN A 166 44.06 17.90 5.89
CA ASN A 166 44.74 18.75 6.87
C ASN A 166 46.04 18.10 7.36
N LYS A 167 46.07 16.80 7.69
CA LYS A 167 47.31 16.10 8.08
C LYS A 167 48.36 16.17 6.96
N LEU A 168 47.95 16.01 5.69
CA LEU A 168 48.83 16.07 4.52
C LEU A 168 49.42 17.48 4.32
N ASN A 169 48.57 18.52 4.41
CA ASN A 169 48.97 19.92 4.22
C ASN A 169 49.92 20.44 5.34
N HIS A 170 49.89 19.83 6.52
CA HIS A 170 50.75 20.17 7.65
C HIS A 170 51.99 19.26 7.76
N LEU A 171 52.26 18.42 6.75
CA LEU A 171 53.51 17.65 6.72
C LEU A 171 54.70 18.62 6.63
N PRO A 172 55.73 18.45 7.48
CA PRO A 172 56.90 19.31 7.44
C PRO A 172 57.62 19.18 6.08
N PRO A 173 58.26 20.26 5.58
CA PRO A 173 59.13 20.16 4.41
C PRO A 173 60.21 19.10 4.65
N LEU A 174 60.62 18.41 3.58
CA LEU A 174 61.65 17.37 3.64
C LEU A 174 62.87 17.88 4.43
N GLY A 175 63.13 17.26 5.59
CA GLY A 175 64.23 17.69 6.44
C GLY A 175 65.59 17.47 5.74
N PRO A 176 66.60 18.31 6.00
CA PRO A 176 67.87 18.30 5.28
C PRO A 176 68.77 17.09 5.59
N ASN A 177 68.34 16.19 6.49
CA ASN A 177 69.15 15.07 6.96
C ASN A 177 68.38 13.74 6.98
N LEU A 178 69.14 12.64 6.98
CA LEU A 178 68.64 11.28 6.87
C LEU A 178 67.69 10.89 8.02
N GLU A 179 67.90 11.41 9.23
CA GLU A 179 67.02 11.15 10.38
C GLU A 179 65.65 11.80 10.22
N ALA A 180 65.59 13.04 9.72
CA ALA A 180 64.34 13.73 9.44
C ALA A 180 63.56 13.02 8.32
N ILE A 181 64.25 12.57 7.27
CA ILE A 181 63.63 11.80 6.18
C ILE A 181 63.11 10.44 6.69
N LYS A 182 63.84 9.73 7.55
CA LYS A 182 63.37 8.47 8.15
C LYS A 182 62.10 8.66 9.01
N LYS A 183 62.08 9.68 9.88
CA LYS A 183 60.88 10.02 10.67
C LYS A 183 59.69 10.38 9.79
N GLN A 184 59.93 11.06 8.67
CA GLN A 184 58.88 11.46 7.74
C GLN A 184 58.30 10.29 6.96
N VAL A 185 59.13 9.31 6.57
CA VAL A 185 58.69 8.04 5.96
C VAL A 185 57.84 7.22 6.96
N GLU A 186 58.20 7.23 8.24
CA GLU A 186 57.44 6.54 9.28
C GLU A 186 56.09 7.20 9.54
N MET A 187 56.03 8.53 9.56
CA MET A 187 54.78 9.29 9.64
C MET A 187 53.88 9.06 8.41
N GLN A 188 54.45 9.00 7.21
CA GLN A 188 53.70 8.67 5.98
C GLN A 188 53.19 7.23 5.95
N LYS A 189 53.95 6.26 6.49
CA LYS A 189 53.48 4.87 6.65
C LYS A 189 52.28 4.77 7.58
N ASN A 190 52.33 5.46 8.72
CA ASN A 190 51.21 5.45 9.67
C ASN A 190 49.94 6.08 9.06
N LEU A 191 50.09 7.15 8.27
CA LEU A 191 48.97 7.71 7.50
C LEU A 191 48.43 6.73 6.45
N GLN A 192 49.30 5.97 5.77
CA GLN A 192 48.85 4.93 4.82
C GLN A 192 48.11 3.77 5.49
N ASP A 193 48.45 3.42 6.73
CA ASP A 193 47.75 2.38 7.48
C ASP A 193 46.42 2.88 8.07
N GLU A 194 46.26 4.18 8.36
CA GLU A 194 44.97 4.80 8.72
C GLU A 194 43.95 4.86 7.56
N VAL A 195 44.42 4.65 6.32
CA VAL A 195 43.62 4.69 5.08
C VAL A 195 43.12 3.29 4.64
N LYS A 196 43.63 2.20 5.23
CA LYS A 196 43.19 0.83 4.95
C LYS A 196 41.95 0.43 5.75
#